data_AF-A0A350J440-F1
#
_entry.id   AF-A0A350J440-F1
#
_cell.length_a   1.000
_cell.length_b   1.000
_cell.length_c   1.000
_cell.angle_alpha   90.00
_cell.angle_beta   90.00
_cell.angle_gamma   90.00
#
_symmetry.space_group_name_H-M   'P 1'
#
loop_
_entity.id
_entity.type
_entity.pdbx_description
1 polymer ?
#
loop_
_entity_poly.entity_id
_entity_poly.type
_entity_poly.pdbx_seq_one_letter_code
_entity_poly.pdbx_strand_id
1 'polypeptide(L)'
;MAFLISHPAHFFGLGLGSGLTGFAPGTFGTLAAIPLWLLMAEQLLLIQCVIIIVASVIGIYFCGKTASDLGSHDHGAIVWDEFVGFWLTMLFAPAGLIWLLAGFGLFRLFDIVKPWPIKLLDQKVHGGFGIMIDDVLAGLFAGL
;
A
#
# COMPACT_ATOMS: atom_id res chain seq x y z
N MET A 1 -13.50 15.23 -4.88
CA MET A 1 -13.33 15.68 -3.47
C MET A 1 -14.48 15.31 -2.55
N ALA A 2 -15.76 15.50 -2.91
CA ALA A 2 -16.88 15.15 -2.02
C ALA A 2 -16.85 13.69 -1.51
N PHE A 3 -16.51 12.71 -2.37
CA PHE A 3 -16.37 11.30 -1.99
C PHE A 3 -15.19 11.02 -1.04
N LEU A 4 -14.06 11.68 -1.23
CA LEU A 4 -12.85 11.50 -0.41
C LEU A 4 -13.11 11.80 1.08
N ILE A 5 -13.93 12.84 1.35
CA ILE A 5 -14.21 13.33 2.69
C ILE A 5 -15.56 12.83 3.25
N SER A 6 -16.34 12.07 2.48
CA SER A 6 -17.65 11.59 2.91
C SER A 6 -17.57 10.49 3.97
N HIS A 7 -16.44 9.79 4.05
CA HIS A 7 -16.20 8.74 5.05
C HIS A 7 -14.69 8.62 5.35
N PRO A 8 -14.27 8.41 6.61
CA PRO A 8 -12.85 8.27 6.96
C PRO A 8 -12.13 7.16 6.18
N ALA A 9 -12.83 6.05 5.91
CA ALA A 9 -12.29 4.95 5.11
C ALA A 9 -11.89 5.39 3.69
N HIS A 10 -12.63 6.33 3.07
CA HIS A 10 -12.29 6.83 1.72
C HIS A 10 -11.05 7.70 1.76
N PHE A 11 -10.91 8.52 2.81
CA PHE A 11 -9.74 9.36 3.00
C PHE A 11 -8.46 8.54 3.08
N PHE A 12 -8.45 7.47 3.87
CA PHE A 12 -7.30 6.59 3.99
C PHE A 12 -7.17 5.64 2.80
N GLY A 13 -8.26 5.00 2.36
CA GLY A 13 -8.27 4.07 1.22
C GLY A 13 -7.75 4.70 -0.06
N LEU A 14 -8.08 5.98 -0.32
CA LEU A 14 -7.60 6.73 -1.49
C LEU A 14 -6.23 7.40 -1.25
N GLY A 15 -5.48 6.96 -0.22
CA GLY A 15 -4.14 7.42 0.12
C GLY A 15 -4.05 8.92 0.36
N LEU A 16 -4.95 9.48 1.18
CA LEU A 16 -5.02 10.92 1.46
C LEU A 16 -5.30 11.78 0.20
N GLY A 17 -5.84 11.15 -0.85
CA GLY A 17 -6.10 11.77 -2.16
C GLY A 17 -5.03 11.50 -3.22
N SER A 18 -3.91 10.83 -2.88
CA SER A 18 -2.87 10.46 -3.85
C SER A 18 -3.35 9.50 -4.93
N GLY A 19 -4.34 8.67 -4.63
CA GLY A 19 -4.98 7.77 -5.60
C GLY A 19 -5.89 8.49 -6.62
N LEU A 20 -6.12 9.80 -6.48
CA LEU A 20 -7.03 10.58 -7.35
C LEU A 20 -6.32 11.26 -8.53
N THR A 21 -5.07 10.90 -8.81
CA THR A 21 -4.22 11.55 -9.83
C THR A 21 -4.62 11.25 -11.28
N GLY A 22 -5.48 10.27 -11.51
CA GLY A 22 -6.00 9.90 -12.84
C GLY A 22 -5.00 9.18 -13.76
N PHE A 23 -3.70 9.25 -13.47
CA PHE A 23 -2.63 8.54 -14.18
C PHE A 23 -1.71 7.85 -13.17
N ALA A 24 -1.47 6.55 -13.37
CA ALA A 24 -0.66 5.69 -12.49
C ALA A 24 -0.90 5.92 -10.98
N PRO A 25 -2.15 5.78 -10.48
CA PRO A 25 -2.46 6.13 -9.09
C PRO A 25 -1.60 5.40 -8.07
N GLY A 26 -1.30 4.11 -8.29
CA GLY A 26 -0.41 3.33 -7.43
C GLY A 26 0.97 4.00 -7.26
N THR A 27 1.56 4.53 -8.35
CA THR A 27 2.84 5.27 -8.27
C THR A 27 2.73 6.50 -7.38
N PHE A 28 1.66 7.29 -7.52
CA PHE A 28 1.44 8.45 -6.67
C PHE A 28 1.10 8.08 -5.22
N GLY A 29 0.43 6.95 -5.01
CA GLY A 29 0.22 6.34 -3.69
C GLY A 29 1.54 5.99 -3.03
N THR A 30 2.38 5.20 -3.70
CA THR A 30 3.72 4.84 -3.21
C THR A 30 4.58 6.09 -2.94
N LEU A 31 4.52 7.11 -3.81
CA LEU A 31 5.23 8.38 -3.58
C LEU A 31 4.72 9.11 -2.32
N ALA A 32 3.40 9.11 -2.10
CA ALA A 32 2.79 9.70 -0.91
C ALA A 32 3.09 8.90 0.37
N ALA A 33 3.48 7.63 0.25
CA ALA A 33 3.92 6.81 1.37
C ALA A 33 5.33 7.20 1.87
N ILE A 34 6.18 7.80 1.03
CA ILE A 34 7.59 8.13 1.35
C ILE A 34 7.70 9.08 2.55
N PRO A 35 7.00 10.23 2.63
CA PRO A 35 7.12 11.12 3.79
C PRO A 35 6.74 10.42 5.10
N LEU A 36 5.70 9.57 5.09
CA LEU A 36 5.28 8.81 6.26
C LEU A 36 6.30 7.73 6.65
N TRP A 37 6.94 7.10 5.67
CA TRP A 37 8.07 6.21 5.92
C TRP A 37 9.23 6.95 6.59
N LEU A 38 9.63 8.11 6.07
CA LEU A 38 10.75 8.88 6.62
C LEU A 38 10.51 9.31 8.07
N LEU A 39 9.25 9.60 8.45
CA LEU A 39 8.88 9.89 9.84
C LEU A 39 8.98 8.66 10.76
N MET A 40 8.72 7.46 10.26
CA MET A 40 8.78 6.22 11.04
C MET A 40 10.16 5.54 11.01
N ALA A 41 11.00 5.81 10.01
CA ALA A 41 12.27 5.12 9.78
C ALA A 41 13.28 5.27 10.93
N GLU A 42 13.19 6.36 11.70
CA GLU A 42 14.06 6.62 12.86
C GLU A 42 13.54 5.96 14.16
N GLN A 43 12.34 5.37 14.13
CA GLN A 43 11.76 4.71 15.30
C GLN A 43 12.38 3.33 15.54
N LEU A 44 12.17 2.78 16.74
CA LEU A 44 12.57 1.40 17.05
C LEU A 44 11.90 0.42 16.08
N LEU A 45 12.62 -0.63 15.67
CA LEU A 45 12.11 -1.67 14.78
C LEU A 45 10.75 -2.23 15.24
N LEU A 46 10.58 -2.44 16.56
CA LEU A 46 9.30 -2.88 17.13
C LEU A 46 8.15 -1.92 16.82
N ILE A 47 8.38 -0.61 16.92
CA ILE A 47 7.37 0.42 16.62
C ILE A 47 7.03 0.40 15.13
N GLN A 48 8.04 0.30 14.26
CA GLN A 48 7.83 0.20 12.81
C GLN A 48 6.96 -1.02 12.46
N CYS A 49 7.30 -2.20 13.00
CA CYS A 49 6.52 -3.42 12.81
C CYS A 49 5.07 -3.28 13.31
N VAL A 50 4.87 -2.69 14.50
CA VAL A 50 3.53 -2.46 15.04
C VAL A 50 2.72 -1.52 14.14
N ILE A 51 3.32 -0.42 13.67
CA ILE A 51 2.66 0.51 12.75
C ILE A 51 2.24 -0.20 11.46
N ILE A 52 3.16 -0.96 10.83
CA ILE A 52 2.88 -1.67 9.59
C ILE A 52 1.77 -2.70 9.81
N ILE A 53 1.84 -3.54 10.87
CA ILE A 53 0.81 -4.54 11.15
C ILE A 53 -0.56 -3.89 11.39
N VAL A 54 -0.63 -2.83 12.20
CA VAL A 54 -1.88 -2.12 12.47
C VAL A 54 -2.42 -1.48 11.18
N ALA A 55 -1.55 -0.85 10.38
CA ALA A 55 -1.93 -0.27 9.10
C ALA A 55 -2.42 -1.33 8.10
N SER A 56 -1.83 -2.53 8.09
CA SER A 56 -2.30 -3.67 7.29
C SER A 56 -3.70 -4.11 7.70
N VAL A 57 -3.92 -4.31 9.01
CA VAL A 57 -5.20 -4.82 9.54
C VAL A 57 -6.32 -3.81 9.34
N ILE A 58 -6.09 -2.53 9.65
CA ILE A 58 -7.09 -1.47 9.45
C ILE A 58 -7.28 -1.21 7.94
N GLY A 59 -6.23 -1.37 7.14
CA GLY A 59 -6.26 -1.26 5.68
C GLY A 59 -7.29 -2.17 5.03
N ILE A 60 -7.49 -3.39 5.56
CA ILE A 60 -8.52 -4.33 5.06
C ILE A 60 -9.91 -3.66 5.09
N TYR A 61 -10.22 -2.94 6.17
CA TYR A 61 -11.47 -2.20 6.29
C TYR A 61 -11.50 -0.98 5.37
N PHE A 62 -10.42 -0.20 5.31
CA PHE A 62 -10.37 1.01 4.47
C PHE A 62 -10.51 0.70 2.99
N CYS A 63 -9.72 -0.24 2.47
CA CYS A 63 -9.78 -0.69 1.09
C CYS A 63 -11.13 -1.35 0.79
N GLY A 64 -11.61 -2.24 1.65
CA GLY A 64 -12.88 -2.94 1.46
C GLY A 64 -14.10 -2.02 1.44
N LYS A 65 -14.18 -1.08 2.39
CA LYS A 65 -15.27 -0.09 2.45
C LYS A 65 -15.24 0.85 1.25
N THR A 66 -14.06 1.34 0.87
CA THR A 66 -13.90 2.24 -0.28
C THR A 66 -14.25 1.55 -1.58
N ALA A 67 -13.79 0.30 -1.79
CA ALA A 67 -14.14 -0.50 -2.96
C ALA A 67 -15.66 -0.74 -3.06
N SER A 68 -16.29 -1.11 -1.95
CA SER A 68 -17.74 -1.30 -1.86
C SER A 68 -18.52 -0.03 -2.22
N ASP A 69 -18.12 1.12 -1.69
CA ASP A 69 -18.83 2.40 -1.91
C ASP A 69 -18.55 2.99 -3.30
N LEU A 70 -17.44 2.62 -3.94
CA LEU A 70 -17.16 2.91 -5.36
C LEU A 70 -17.91 1.97 -6.32
N GLY A 71 -18.49 0.87 -5.83
CA GLY A 71 -19.17 -0.13 -6.67
C GLY A 71 -18.21 -0.88 -7.60
N SER A 72 -16.92 -0.92 -7.28
CA SER A 72 -15.88 -1.58 -8.08
C SER A 72 -15.13 -2.58 -7.22
N HIS A 73 -14.95 -3.79 -7.76
CA HIS A 73 -13.98 -4.73 -7.21
C HIS A 73 -12.59 -4.19 -7.56
N ASP A 74 -11.83 -3.78 -6.54
CA ASP A 74 -10.46 -3.28 -6.67
C ASP A 74 -10.29 -2.08 -7.61
N HIS A 75 -10.85 -0.94 -7.22
CA HIS A 75 -10.66 0.29 -7.97
C HIS A 75 -9.22 0.77 -7.80
N GLY A 76 -8.47 0.91 -8.89
CA GLY A 76 -7.06 1.35 -8.84
C GLY A 76 -6.80 2.77 -8.30
N ALA A 77 -7.80 3.46 -7.73
CA ALA A 77 -7.63 4.69 -6.95
C ALA A 77 -7.45 4.39 -5.46
N ILE A 78 -7.73 3.17 -5.02
CA ILE A 78 -7.42 2.66 -3.69
C ILE A 78 -5.93 2.36 -3.69
N VAL A 79 -5.20 2.97 -2.76
CA VAL A 79 -3.73 2.93 -2.73
C VAL A 79 -3.20 2.88 -1.28
N TRP A 80 -4.00 2.42 -0.32
CA TRP A 80 -3.53 2.27 1.06
C TRP A 80 -2.65 1.02 1.25
N ASP A 81 -3.01 -0.05 0.56
CA ASP A 81 -2.20 -1.22 0.27
C ASP A 81 -0.79 -0.85 -0.23
N GLU A 82 -0.70 0.10 -1.16
CA GLU A 82 0.57 0.60 -1.71
C GLU A 82 1.48 1.24 -0.65
N PHE A 83 0.89 1.93 0.33
CA PHE A 83 1.64 2.53 1.43
C PHE A 83 2.23 1.44 2.30
N VAL A 84 1.40 0.47 2.67
CA VAL A 84 1.78 -0.63 3.57
C VAL A 84 2.83 -1.55 2.90
N GLY A 85 2.63 -1.91 1.63
CA GLY A 85 3.57 -2.74 0.88
C GLY A 85 4.94 -2.06 0.72
N PHE A 86 4.95 -0.76 0.42
CA PHE A 86 6.19 0.02 0.37
C PHE A 86 6.88 0.12 1.72
N TRP A 87 6.16 0.42 2.81
CA TRP A 87 6.76 0.47 4.16
C TRP A 87 7.35 -0.87 4.57
N LEU A 88 6.66 -1.97 4.23
CA LEU A 88 7.17 -3.31 4.49
C LEU A 88 8.43 -3.62 3.69
N THR A 89 8.51 -3.18 2.43
CA THR A 89 9.75 -3.26 1.63
C THR A 89 10.89 -2.53 2.32
N MET A 90 10.63 -1.28 2.75
CA MET A 90 11.64 -0.42 3.34
C MET A 90 12.08 -0.87 4.74
N LEU A 91 11.28 -1.69 5.44
CA LEU A 91 11.64 -2.32 6.72
C LEU A 91 12.92 -3.16 6.61
N PHE A 92 13.17 -3.77 5.45
CA PHE A 92 14.36 -4.59 5.17
C PHE A 92 15.48 -3.82 4.47
N ALA A 93 15.19 -2.63 3.96
CA ALA A 93 16.14 -1.84 3.21
C ALA A 93 17.11 -1.10 4.16
N PRO A 94 18.42 -1.01 3.82
CA PRO A 94 19.34 -0.14 4.54
C PRO A 94 18.94 1.34 4.40
N ALA A 95 19.42 2.18 5.31
CA ALA A 95 19.18 3.61 5.24
C ALA A 95 19.90 4.26 4.03
N GLY A 96 19.27 5.27 3.43
CA GLY A 96 19.87 6.12 2.40
C GLY A 96 19.03 6.27 1.14
N LEU A 97 19.30 7.32 0.38
CA LEU A 97 18.51 7.67 -0.81
C LEU A 97 18.56 6.57 -1.88
N ILE A 98 19.69 5.92 -2.07
CA ILE A 98 19.83 4.83 -3.07
C ILE A 98 18.90 3.66 -2.74
N TRP A 99 18.77 3.30 -1.46
CA TRP A 99 17.92 2.23 -0.99
C TRP A 99 16.45 2.63 -0.97
N LEU A 100 16.14 3.90 -0.71
CA LEU A 100 14.79 4.44 -0.88
C LEU A 100 14.31 4.32 -2.34
N LEU A 101 15.16 4.71 -3.30
CA LEU A 101 14.84 4.60 -4.72
C LEU A 101 14.78 3.14 -5.20
N ALA A 102 15.70 2.29 -4.72
CA ALA A 102 15.71 0.87 -5.04
C ALA A 102 14.48 0.17 -4.47
N GLY A 103 14.14 0.41 -3.20
CA GLY A 103 12.94 -0.14 -2.56
C GLY A 103 11.67 0.32 -3.26
N PHE A 104 11.59 1.59 -3.66
CA PHE A 104 10.47 2.10 -4.46
C PHE A 104 10.35 1.36 -5.79
N GLY A 105 11.45 1.24 -6.54
CA GLY A 105 11.46 0.58 -7.84
C GLY A 105 11.14 -0.91 -7.75
N LEU A 106 11.73 -1.62 -6.77
CA LEU A 106 11.50 -3.04 -6.55
C LEU A 106 10.07 -3.32 -6.09
N PHE A 107 9.56 -2.57 -5.12
CA PHE A 107 8.18 -2.70 -4.68
C PHE A 107 7.21 -2.56 -5.85
N ARG A 108 7.35 -1.47 -6.63
CA ARG A 108 6.51 -1.24 -7.82
C ARG A 108 6.65 -2.35 -8.87
N LEU A 109 7.85 -2.88 -9.05
CA LEU A 109 8.07 -4.00 -9.97
C LEU A 109 7.29 -5.25 -9.50
N PHE A 110 7.40 -5.61 -8.22
CA PHE A 110 6.73 -6.80 -7.68
C PHE A 110 5.21 -6.65 -7.61
N ASP A 111 4.72 -5.46 -7.25
CA ASP A 111 3.30 -5.13 -7.24
C ASP A 111 2.69 -5.18 -8.65
N ILE A 112 3.38 -4.65 -9.67
CA ILE A 112 2.87 -4.68 -11.05
C ILE A 112 2.96 -6.08 -11.66
N VAL A 113 4.07 -6.80 -11.43
CA VAL A 113 4.30 -8.12 -12.02
C VAL A 113 3.47 -9.21 -11.34
N LYS A 114 3.22 -9.09 -10.03
CA LYS A 114 2.59 -10.08 -9.16
C LYS A 114 3.10 -11.50 -9.46
N PRO A 115 4.38 -11.85 -9.19
CA PRO A 115 4.86 -13.21 -9.41
C PRO A 115 4.08 -14.24 -8.57
N TRP A 116 4.18 -15.52 -8.93
CA TRP A 116 3.64 -16.57 -8.06
C TRP A 116 4.37 -16.50 -6.70
N PRO A 117 3.66 -16.59 -5.54
CA PRO A 117 2.25 -16.95 -5.36
C PRO A 117 1.26 -15.77 -5.30
N ILE A 118 1.72 -14.52 -5.43
CA ILE A 118 0.89 -13.29 -5.33
C ILE A 118 -0.29 -13.36 -6.32
N LYS A 119 -0.01 -13.66 -7.59
CA LYS A 119 -1.03 -13.83 -8.63
C LYS A 119 -2.13 -14.85 -8.29
N LEU A 120 -1.80 -15.90 -7.54
CA LEU A 120 -2.78 -16.93 -7.19
C LEU A 120 -3.75 -16.42 -6.11
N LEU A 121 -3.28 -15.57 -5.20
CA LEU A 121 -4.08 -14.98 -4.14
C LEU A 121 -4.96 -13.86 -4.68
N ASP A 122 -4.39 -12.95 -5.47
CA ASP A 122 -5.10 -11.90 -6.24
C ASP A 122 -6.34 -12.46 -6.98
N GLN A 123 -6.19 -13.65 -7.60
CA GLN A 123 -7.28 -14.28 -8.34
C GLN A 123 -8.34 -15.00 -7.48
N LYS A 124 -8.02 -15.37 -6.24
CA LYS A 124 -8.88 -16.23 -5.40
C LYS A 124 -9.48 -15.47 -4.21
N VAL A 125 -8.81 -14.44 -3.75
CA VAL A 125 -9.13 -13.70 -2.54
C VAL A 125 -9.62 -12.32 -2.95
N HIS A 126 -10.84 -11.98 -2.54
CA HIS A 126 -11.51 -10.76 -2.99
C HIS A 126 -11.83 -9.84 -1.81
N GLY A 127 -12.16 -8.59 -2.13
CA GLY A 127 -12.49 -7.56 -1.16
C GLY A 127 -11.25 -6.97 -0.50
N GLY A 128 -11.45 -6.22 0.59
CA GLY A 128 -10.35 -5.48 1.22
C GLY A 128 -9.17 -6.34 1.68
N PHE A 129 -9.40 -7.61 2.01
CA PHE A 129 -8.31 -8.52 2.36
C PHE A 129 -7.47 -8.92 1.14
N GLY A 130 -8.10 -9.15 -0.02
CA GLY A 130 -7.40 -9.40 -1.29
C GLY A 130 -6.53 -8.22 -1.70
N ILE A 131 -7.12 -7.03 -1.68
CA ILE A 131 -6.43 -5.77 -1.98
C ILE A 131 -5.17 -5.61 -1.08
N MET A 132 -5.33 -5.79 0.23
CA MET A 132 -4.20 -5.64 1.15
C MET A 132 -3.13 -6.73 1.04
N ILE A 133 -3.53 -8.01 0.87
CA ILE A 133 -2.57 -9.12 0.95
C ILE A 133 -1.64 -9.16 -0.26
N ASP A 134 -2.11 -8.70 -1.42
CA ASP A 134 -1.32 -8.72 -2.65
C ASP A 134 -0.09 -7.81 -2.53
N ASP A 135 -0.28 -6.55 -2.09
CA ASP A 135 0.80 -5.58 -1.90
C ASP A 135 1.69 -5.89 -0.69
N VAL A 136 1.11 -6.46 0.38
CA VAL A 136 1.91 -6.95 1.51
C VAL A 136 2.87 -8.04 1.06
N LEU A 137 2.43 -8.97 0.21
CA LEU A 137 3.31 -9.99 -0.34
C LEU A 137 4.30 -9.42 -1.35
N ALA A 138 3.87 -8.46 -2.20
CA ALA A 138 4.80 -7.76 -3.08
C ALA A 138 5.90 -7.04 -2.29
N GLY A 139 5.55 -6.42 -1.16
CA GLY A 139 6.50 -5.75 -0.26
C GLY A 139 7.46 -6.71 0.41
N LEU A 140 7.00 -7.89 0.84
CA LEU A 140 7.87 -8.94 1.35
C LEU A 140 8.83 -9.46 0.27
N PHE A 141 8.36 -9.65 -0.96
CA PHE A 141 9.19 -10.10 -2.08
C PHE A 141 10.24 -9.05 -2.47
N ALA A 142 9.90 -7.77 -2.40
CA ALA A 142 10.80 -6.68 -2.71
C ALA A 142 11.86 -6.45 -1.63
N GLY A 143 11.54 -6.72 -0.36
CA GLY A 143 12.43 -6.52 0.77
C GLY A 143 13.42 -7.65 1.06
N LEU A 144 13.15 -8.87 0.56
CA LEU A 144 13.98 -10.07 0.77
C LEU A 144 14.90 -10.35 -0.42
#